data_AF-A0A1Q5UL66-F1
#
_entry.id   AF-A0A1Q5UL66-F1
#
_cell.length_a   1.000
_cell.length_b   1.000
_cell.length_c   1.000
_cell.angle_alpha   90.00
_cell.angle_beta   90.00
_cell.angle_gamma   90.00
#
_symmetry.space_group_name_H-M   'P 1'
#
loop_
_entity.id
_entity.type
_entity.pdbx_description
1 polymer ?
#
loop_
_entity_poly.entity_id
_entity_poly.type
_entity_poly.pdbx_seq_one_letter_code
_entity_poly.pdbx_strand_id
1 'polypeptide(L)'
;MTVSSLFSLLLALAVTLWSSQVSASSDYHEQLFLQPLPQSSLLASFNFRGNTSQQSFDNQHFQYIPRALGQILQHAHTKELHLRFSTGRWDAESWGPRPWNGSKEGGTGVELWAWIDAADDEE
;
A
#
# COMPACT_ATOMS: atom_id res chain seq x y z
N MET A 1 -11.35 18.21 -49.83
CA MET A 1 -11.82 17.97 -48.45
C MET A 1 -12.63 19.20 -48.05
N THR A 2 -13.94 19.07 -47.81
CA THR A 2 -14.81 20.22 -47.51
C THR A 2 -14.66 20.62 -46.04
N VAL A 3 -14.90 21.90 -45.72
CA VAL A 3 -14.75 22.46 -44.36
C VAL A 3 -15.59 21.70 -43.32
N SER A 4 -16.71 21.13 -43.75
CA SER A 4 -17.58 20.26 -42.95
C SER A 4 -16.86 18.97 -42.49
N SER A 5 -16.06 18.34 -43.35
CA SER A 5 -15.30 17.13 -42.99
C SER A 5 -14.20 17.41 -41.95
N LEU A 6 -13.60 18.60 -41.97
CA LEU A 6 -12.62 19.05 -40.97
C LEU A 6 -13.30 19.27 -39.60
N PHE A 7 -14.49 19.88 -39.60
CA PHE A 7 -15.25 20.10 -38.37
C PHE A 7 -15.69 18.78 -37.72
N SER A 8 -16.16 17.82 -38.51
CA SER A 8 -16.51 16.47 -38.02
C SER A 8 -15.29 15.73 -37.46
N LEU A 9 -14.11 15.87 -38.08
CA LEU A 9 -12.87 15.27 -37.59
C LEU A 9 -12.44 15.88 -36.25
N LEU A 10 -12.52 17.21 -36.11
CA LEU A 10 -12.21 17.92 -34.87
C LEU A 10 -13.20 17.56 -33.75
N LEU A 11 -14.49 17.43 -34.07
CA LEU A 11 -15.50 17.02 -33.10
C LEU A 11 -15.28 15.57 -32.66
N ALA A 12 -14.94 14.66 -33.58
CA ALA A 12 -14.61 13.28 -33.25
C ALA A 12 -13.36 13.19 -32.36
N LEU A 13 -12.34 14.00 -32.63
CA LEU A 13 -11.13 14.09 -31.81
C LEU A 13 -11.43 14.66 -30.41
N ALA A 14 -12.30 15.66 -30.31
CA ALA A 14 -12.71 16.21 -29.01
C ALA A 14 -13.47 15.17 -28.17
N VAL A 15 -14.32 14.36 -28.80
CA VAL A 15 -15.08 13.28 -28.12
C VAL A 15 -14.14 12.17 -27.63
N THR A 16 -13.12 11.77 -28.40
CA THR A 16 -12.16 10.74 -27.96
C THR A 16 -11.25 11.23 -26.84
N LEU A 17 -10.88 12.52 -26.84
CA LEU A 17 -10.11 13.13 -25.75
C LEU A 17 -10.93 13.24 -24.45
N TRP A 18 -12.23 13.54 -24.54
CA TRP A 18 -13.12 13.58 -23.36
C TRP A 18 -13.45 12.21 -22.76
N SER A 19 -13.38 11.14 -23.55
CA SER A 19 -13.67 9.78 -23.08
C SER A 19 -12.46 9.04 -22.52
N SER A 20 -11.27 9.65 -22.57
CA SER A 20 -10.02 9.10 -22.03
C SER A 20 -9.95 9.26 -20.51
N GLN A 21 -10.78 8.53 -19.76
CA GLN A 21 -10.57 8.36 -18.33
C GLN A 21 -9.50 7.29 -18.11
N VAL A 22 -8.24 7.71 -17.99
CA VAL A 22 -7.18 6.85 -17.45
C VAL A 22 -7.37 6.79 -15.94
N SER A 23 -8.19 5.84 -15.49
CA SER A 23 -8.13 5.40 -14.10
C SER A 23 -6.87 4.56 -13.96
N ALA A 24 -5.77 5.21 -13.59
CA ALA A 24 -4.65 4.49 -13.00
C ALA A 24 -5.15 3.89 -11.69
N SER A 25 -5.52 2.61 -11.70
CA SER A 25 -5.81 1.88 -10.47
C SER A 25 -4.52 1.93 -9.64
N SER A 26 -4.51 2.79 -8.63
CA SER A 26 -3.39 2.85 -7.70
C SER A 26 -3.42 1.54 -6.92
N ASP A 27 -2.37 0.74 -7.01
CA ASP A 27 -2.25 -0.53 -6.30
C ASP A 27 -1.89 -0.31 -4.80
N TYR A 28 -2.47 0.75 -4.25
CA TYR A 28 -2.31 1.25 -2.89
C TYR A 28 -3.68 1.29 -2.21
N HIS A 29 -3.72 0.73 -1.01
CA HIS A 29 -4.90 0.62 -0.17
C HIS A 29 -4.59 1.17 1.22
N GLU A 30 -5.49 2.01 1.72
CA GLU A 30 -5.44 2.54 3.06
C GLU A 30 -6.77 2.34 3.77
N GLN A 31 -6.70 1.98 5.05
CA GLN A 31 -7.88 1.79 5.89
C GLN A 31 -7.62 2.30 7.31
N LEU A 32 -8.55 3.12 7.80
CA LEU A 32 -8.64 3.51 9.20
C LEU A 32 -9.83 2.79 9.84
N PHE A 33 -9.56 2.04 10.90
CA PHE A 33 -10.57 1.44 11.75
C PHE A 33 -10.52 2.07 13.15
N LEU A 34 -11.64 2.65 13.57
CA LEU A 34 -11.82 3.26 14.88
C LEU A 34 -12.95 2.53 15.61
N GLN A 35 -12.64 1.97 16.78
CA GLN A 35 -13.62 1.32 17.63
C GLN A 35 -13.53 1.88 19.05
N PRO A 36 -14.56 2.60 19.53
CA PRO A 36 -14.66 2.96 20.93
C PRO A 36 -14.68 1.70 21.81
N LEU A 37 -13.94 1.74 22.90
CA LEU A 37 -13.85 0.67 23.89
C LEU A 37 -14.41 1.16 25.24
N PRO A 38 -14.79 0.26 26.15
CA PRO A 38 -15.14 0.60 27.52
C PRO A 38 -14.12 1.52 28.19
N GLN A 39 -14.56 2.28 29.20
CA GLN A 39 -13.70 3.17 30.00
C GLN A 39 -13.04 4.28 29.16
N SER A 40 -13.76 4.82 28.16
CA SER A 40 -13.31 5.91 27.30
C SER A 40 -12.00 5.60 26.54
N SER A 41 -11.73 4.32 26.28
CA SER A 41 -10.59 3.88 25.48
C SER A 41 -10.97 3.81 23.98
N LEU A 42 -9.96 3.78 23.10
CA LEU A 42 -10.17 3.74 21.64
C LEU A 42 -9.16 2.79 21.00
N LEU A 43 -9.66 1.82 20.23
CA LEU A 43 -8.84 1.09 19.26
C LEU A 43 -8.75 1.91 17.98
N ALA A 44 -7.54 2.31 17.61
CA ALA A 44 -7.25 2.97 16.34
C ALA A 44 -6.25 2.15 15.54
N SER A 45 -6.71 1.59 14.42
CA SER A 45 -5.90 0.76 13.53
C SER A 45 -5.78 1.43 12.17
N PHE A 46 -4.54 1.66 11.75
CA PHE A 46 -4.19 2.20 10.45
C PHE A 46 -3.51 1.08 9.64
N ASN A 47 -4.09 0.74 8.48
CA ASN A 47 -3.52 -0.24 7.58
C ASN A 47 -3.17 0.42 6.25
N PHE A 48 -1.91 0.29 5.85
CA PHE A 48 -1.42 0.76 4.56
C PHE A 48 -0.84 -0.42 3.82
N ARG A 49 -1.23 -0.60 2.56
CA ARG A 49 -0.69 -1.64 1.67
C ARG A 49 -0.43 -1.00 0.32
N GLY A 50 0.81 -1.07 -0.15
CA GLY A 50 1.18 -0.62 -1.49
C GLY A 50 1.92 -1.73 -2.23
N ASN A 51 1.55 -1.94 -3.49
CA ASN A 51 2.33 -2.74 -4.41
C ASN A 51 3.07 -1.80 -5.38
N THR A 52 4.20 -2.28 -5.90
CA THR A 52 4.94 -1.61 -6.96
C THR A 52 5.27 -2.62 -8.04
N SER A 53 5.28 -2.20 -9.31
CA SER A 53 5.73 -3.09 -10.38
C SER A 53 7.24 -3.33 -10.27
N GLN A 54 7.70 -4.52 -10.67
CA GLN A 54 9.12 -4.85 -10.69
C GLN A 54 9.92 -3.81 -11.48
N GLN A 55 9.41 -3.38 -12.64
CA GLN A 55 10.05 -2.35 -13.46
C GLN A 55 10.19 -1.00 -12.72
N SER A 56 9.17 -0.58 -11.97
CA SER A 56 9.22 0.67 -11.19
C SER A 56 10.21 0.52 -10.03
N PHE A 57 10.21 -0.64 -9.39
CA PHE A 57 11.16 -0.97 -8.34
C PHE A 57 12.58 -0.93 -8.87
N ASP A 58 12.93 -1.64 -9.94
CA ASP A 58 14.29 -1.70 -10.51
C ASP A 58 14.80 -0.32 -10.93
N ASN A 59 13.93 0.52 -11.49
CA ASN A 59 14.25 1.90 -11.87
C ASN A 59 14.30 2.88 -10.69
N GLN A 60 14.19 2.40 -9.45
CA GLN A 60 14.19 3.22 -8.22
C GLN A 60 13.09 4.29 -8.21
N HIS A 61 11.96 3.99 -8.85
CA HIS A 61 10.75 4.80 -8.85
C HIS A 61 9.87 4.39 -7.66
N PHE A 62 10.22 4.86 -6.47
CA PHE A 62 9.49 4.59 -5.24
C PHE A 62 8.39 5.64 -5.05
N GLN A 63 7.12 5.24 -5.22
CA GLN A 63 5.98 6.14 -5.11
C GLN A 63 5.45 6.29 -3.67
N TYR A 64 5.36 5.18 -2.92
CA TYR A 64 4.68 5.13 -1.62
C TYR A 64 5.61 4.89 -0.42
N ILE A 65 6.92 4.72 -0.66
CA ILE A 65 7.92 4.49 0.39
C ILE A 65 9.11 5.45 0.22
N PRO A 66 9.80 5.82 1.32
CA PRO A 66 11.01 6.63 1.24
C PRO A 66 12.08 5.96 0.37
N ARG A 67 12.76 6.75 -0.48
CA ARG A 67 13.85 6.24 -1.36
C ARG A 67 14.92 5.47 -0.58
N ALA A 68 15.33 5.99 0.57
CA ALA A 68 16.35 5.34 1.40
C ALA A 68 15.94 3.92 1.81
N LEU A 69 14.67 3.72 2.16
CA LEU A 69 14.14 2.39 2.47
C LEU A 69 14.07 1.53 1.21
N GLY A 70 13.54 2.05 0.11
CA GLY A 70 13.45 1.33 -1.17
C GLY A 70 14.81 0.81 -1.66
N GLN A 71 15.87 1.61 -1.52
CA GLN A 71 17.23 1.21 -1.88
C GLN A 71 17.77 0.08 -0.99
N ILE A 72 17.47 0.10 0.31
CA ILE A 72 17.82 -1.01 1.22
C ILE A 72 17.10 -2.29 0.80
N LEU A 73 15.79 -2.20 0.49
CA LEU A 73 15.00 -3.36 0.04
C LEU A 73 15.53 -3.95 -1.27
N GLN A 74 15.94 -3.10 -2.22
CA GLN A 74 16.59 -3.55 -3.44
C GLN A 74 17.89 -4.29 -3.16
N HIS A 75 18.77 -3.71 -2.34
CA HIS A 75 20.06 -4.29 -2.02
C HIS A 75 19.93 -5.63 -1.28
N ALA A 76 18.91 -5.74 -0.42
CA ALA A 76 18.61 -6.96 0.31
C ALA A 76 17.73 -7.94 -0.47
N HIS A 77 17.51 -7.75 -1.78
CA HIS A 77 16.65 -8.61 -2.61
C HIS A 77 15.29 -8.93 -1.96
N THR A 78 14.67 -7.92 -1.33
CA THR A 78 13.42 -8.06 -0.60
C THR A 78 12.22 -8.05 -1.54
N LYS A 79 11.37 -9.07 -1.45
CA LYS A 79 10.10 -9.18 -2.20
C LYS A 79 8.94 -8.47 -1.52
N GLU A 80 8.86 -8.57 -0.19
CA GLU A 80 7.79 -7.98 0.58
C GLU A 80 8.31 -7.56 1.96
N LEU A 81 7.84 -6.41 2.43
CA LEU A 81 8.22 -5.81 3.70
C LEU A 81 6.95 -5.54 4.52
N HIS A 82 6.98 -5.93 5.78
CA HIS A 82 5.94 -5.59 6.75
C HIS A 82 6.54 -4.81 7.91
N LEU A 83 5.99 -3.62 8.13
CA LEU A 83 6.36 -2.74 9.24
C LEU A 83 5.10 -2.46 10.07
N ARG A 84 5.20 -2.69 11.39
CA ARG A 84 4.10 -2.49 12.32
C ARG A 84 4.54 -1.64 13.51
N PHE A 85 3.70 -0.69 13.87
CA PHE A 85 3.79 0.08 15.10
C PHE A 85 2.57 -0.25 15.95
N SER A 86 2.80 -0.61 17.21
CA SER A 86 1.73 -0.94 18.14
C SER A 86 2.00 -0.27 19.48
N THR A 87 0.98 0.39 20.03
CA THR A 87 1.08 1.09 21.31
C THR A 87 -0.19 0.92 22.14
N GLY A 88 -0.04 1.02 23.45
CA GLY A 88 -1.10 0.76 24.41
C GLY A 88 -1.14 -0.68 24.91
N ARG A 89 -2.06 -0.92 25.83
CA ARG A 89 -2.33 -2.21 26.45
C ARG A 89 -3.70 -2.68 26.00
N TRP A 90 -3.83 -3.97 25.67
CA TRP A 90 -5.13 -4.60 25.47
C TRP A 90 -5.64 -5.21 26.77
N ASP A 91 -6.81 -4.79 27.23
CA ASP A 91 -7.52 -5.44 28.34
C ASP A 91 -8.47 -6.51 27.80
N ALA A 92 -8.01 -7.76 27.79
CA ALA A 92 -8.80 -8.88 27.26
C ALA A 92 -10.02 -9.23 28.12
N GLU A 93 -10.02 -8.86 29.40
CA GLU A 93 -11.13 -9.11 30.32
C GLU A 93 -12.29 -8.16 30.01
N SER A 94 -11.99 -6.87 29.85
CA SER A 94 -13.01 -5.85 29.56
C SER A 94 -13.39 -5.74 28.08
N TRP A 95 -12.46 -6.01 27.16
CA TRP A 95 -12.64 -5.73 25.73
C TRP A 95 -12.77 -7.01 24.88
N GLY A 96 -12.59 -8.18 25.49
CA GLY A 96 -12.67 -9.47 24.82
C GLY A 96 -11.37 -9.85 24.08
N PRO A 97 -11.43 -10.81 23.14
CA PRO A 97 -10.25 -11.28 22.44
C PRO A 97 -9.55 -10.15 21.69
N ARG A 98 -8.22 -10.23 21.60
CA ARG A 98 -7.43 -9.28 20.80
C ARG A 98 -7.90 -9.28 19.34
N PRO A 99 -7.84 -8.13 18.66
CA PRO A 99 -8.04 -8.06 17.21
C PRO A 99 -7.23 -9.14 16.48
N TRP A 100 -7.84 -9.75 15.44
CA TRP A 100 -7.25 -10.86 14.68
C TRP A 100 -6.75 -12.05 15.53
N ASN A 101 -7.34 -12.27 16.71
CA ASN A 101 -6.93 -13.30 17.67
C ASN A 101 -5.46 -13.19 18.11
N GLY A 102 -4.87 -11.99 18.04
CA GLY A 102 -3.45 -11.78 18.34
C GLY A 102 -2.48 -12.27 17.27
N SER A 103 -2.95 -12.83 16.14
CA SER A 103 -2.06 -13.23 15.03
C SER A 103 -1.39 -12.04 14.35
N LYS A 104 -2.07 -10.89 14.36
CA LYS A 104 -1.61 -9.63 13.77
C LYS A 104 -1.37 -8.53 14.80
N GLU A 105 -1.49 -8.83 16.09
CA GLU A 105 -1.16 -7.87 17.14
C GLU A 105 0.11 -8.29 17.84
N GLY A 106 1.10 -7.41 17.74
CA GLY A 106 2.37 -7.53 18.42
C GLY A 106 2.28 -7.15 19.88
N GLY A 107 3.44 -7.17 20.54
CA GLY A 107 3.61 -6.37 21.74
C GLY A 107 3.57 -4.88 21.43
N THR A 108 3.62 -4.04 22.48
CA THR A 108 3.94 -2.63 22.30
C THR A 108 5.34 -2.48 21.70
N GLY A 109 5.49 -1.69 20.65
CA GLY A 109 6.76 -1.42 20.01
C GLY A 109 6.67 -1.36 18.48
N VAL A 110 7.80 -1.66 17.86
CA VAL A 110 7.96 -1.70 16.41
C VAL A 110 8.38 -3.10 16.01
N GLU A 111 7.72 -3.66 15.01
CA GLU A 111 8.08 -4.94 14.42
C GLU A 111 8.31 -4.79 12.93
N LEU A 112 9.32 -5.48 12.43
CA LEU A 112 9.73 -5.47 11.04
C LEU A 112 10.09 -6.89 10.61
N TRP A 113 9.55 -7.32 9.48
CA TRP A 113 9.92 -8.58 8.84
C TRP A 113 9.77 -8.45 7.33
N ALA A 114 10.55 -9.26 6.61
CA ALA A 114 10.66 -9.20 5.17
C ALA A 114 10.82 -10.59 4.58
N TRP A 115 10.26 -10.79 3.40
CA TRP A 115 10.56 -11.94 2.55
C TRP A 115 11.68 -11.56 1.60
N ILE A 116 12.80 -12.27 1.67
CA ILE A 116 14.01 -12.02 0.89
C ILE A 116 14.25 -13.22 -0.02
N ASP A 117 14.66 -12.98 -1.26
CA ASP A 117 15.08 -14.06 -2.17
C ASP A 117 16.30 -14.78 -1.60
N ALA A 118 16.28 -16.11 -1.61
CA ALA A 118 17.46 -16.90 -1.31
C ALA A 118 18.46 -16.82 -2.49
N ALA A 119 19.75 -16.93 -2.20
CA ALA A 119 20.72 -17.20 -3.25
C ALA A 119 20.43 -18.59 -3.84
N ASP A 120 20.58 -18.76 -5.16
CA ASP A 120 20.52 -20.08 -5.77
C ASP A 120 21.69 -20.92 -5.24
N ASP A 121 21.41 -22.16 -4.83
CA ASP A 121 22.39 -23.13 -4.30
C ASP A 121 23.35 -23.67 -5.40
N GLU A 122 23.47 -23.01 -6.55
CA GLU A 122 24.44 -23.35 -7.60
C GLU A 122 25.83 -22.81 -7.25
N GLU A 123 26.46 -23.39 -6.23
CA GLU A 123 27.92 -23.34 -6.01
C GLU A 123 28.51 -24.75 -5.87
#